data_AF-A0A9E2HCF0-F1
#
_entry.id   AF-A0A9E2HCF0-F1
#
_cell.length_a   1.000
_cell.length_b   1.000
_cell.length_c   1.000
_cell.angle_alpha   90.00
_cell.angle_beta   90.00
_cell.angle_gamma   90.00
#
_symmetry.space_group_name_H-M   'P 1'
#
loop_
_entity.id
_entity.type
_entity.pdbx_description
1 polymer ?
#
loop_
_entity_poly.entity_id
_entity_poly.type
_entity_poly.pdbx_seq_one_letter_code
_entity_poly.pdbx_strand_id
1 'polypeptide(L)'
;MQIISISRGSQSGGTEFATDLANKLGYECISREDLLEEATRQKIPVGKLETSIVKPHIFSERLAIELEHYKALATSILCEKALDHDIIYHGRTGHLLLPGVDNVLRIRVVTSDEQRIASVMSRLNLSRNRAKQYIEAVEEDRRKWVRKCYNVEWDVFTLYDVVLNLSQVHPANAAAAICSMAQLPEFQSTPASRSALRDLLLAARARLALLRDDKTRPMNLKLMANKGVLHVTYSFQHVDDTDAITGALHSLTGATEIVCTEAQSNILWIQESFDPDDSAYGDVLSLANSWDAAVEVIKMTPGEDFARYPVRKEIAKEALGYWLETGIIDEVEELNDGDPTDISRVYEKLITDGRAGGKRIIEGSRKTLLNAIDRSRDYRLIVLDNMFLSKTTDTRKHMTQEWVNALSESLKTPVVSMKEIQQFYRFGAKQVFRMAFFAILSALILAAIFHFDDQIMALLMREGTSSRILATTCIVIFIPIFAYVYSSAVGLFLRMIQLD
;
A
#
# COMPACT_ATOMS: atom_id res chain seq x y z
N MET A 1 4.50 24.42 -7.62
CA MET A 1 3.74 23.20 -7.97
C MET A 1 3.34 22.46 -6.70
N GLN A 2 2.23 22.84 -6.13
CA GLN A 2 1.68 22.35 -4.88
C GLN A 2 0.29 21.78 -5.14
N ILE A 3 0.01 20.64 -4.51
CA ILE A 3 -1.28 19.98 -4.60
C ILE A 3 -1.90 19.98 -3.21
N ILE A 4 -3.06 20.62 -3.08
CA ILE A 4 -3.88 20.55 -1.86
C ILE A 4 -5.12 19.73 -2.17
N SER A 5 -5.29 18.60 -1.48
CA SER A 5 -6.46 17.73 -1.64
C SER A 5 -7.39 17.86 -0.43
N ILE A 6 -8.57 18.41 -0.66
CA ILE A 6 -9.63 18.60 0.34
C ILE A 6 -10.70 17.51 0.18
N SER A 7 -10.71 16.56 1.12
CA SER A 7 -11.76 15.56 1.27
C SER A 7 -12.90 16.11 2.11
N ARG A 8 -14.03 16.45 1.48
CA ARG A 8 -15.14 17.16 2.13
C ARG A 8 -16.37 16.28 2.39
N GLY A 9 -16.97 16.42 3.57
CA GLY A 9 -18.31 15.92 3.92
C GLY A 9 -19.41 16.52 3.03
N SER A 10 -20.55 15.84 2.87
CA SER A 10 -21.75 16.50 2.34
C SER A 10 -22.19 17.58 3.33
N GLN A 11 -22.51 18.78 2.85
CA GLN A 11 -23.02 19.89 3.68
C GLN A 11 -22.05 20.34 4.79
N SER A 12 -20.74 20.24 4.54
CA SER A 12 -19.69 20.49 5.55
C SER A 12 -19.09 21.90 5.51
N GLY A 13 -19.54 22.78 4.61
CA GLY A 13 -18.83 24.04 4.30
C GLY A 13 -17.55 23.84 3.47
N GLY A 14 -17.19 22.60 3.13
CA GLY A 14 -15.93 22.30 2.45
C GLY A 14 -15.75 22.88 1.04
N THR A 15 -16.83 23.22 0.31
CA THR A 15 -16.71 23.94 -0.97
C THR A 15 -16.27 25.37 -0.73
N GLU A 16 -16.97 26.08 0.14
CA GLU A 16 -16.66 27.47 0.49
C GLU A 16 -15.23 27.58 1.02
N PHE A 17 -14.83 26.67 1.93
CA PHE A 17 -13.45 26.59 2.40
C PHE A 17 -12.43 26.39 1.28
N ALA A 18 -12.70 25.50 0.31
CA ALA A 18 -11.80 25.25 -0.80
C ALA A 18 -11.68 26.47 -1.72
N THR A 19 -12.80 27.14 -2.03
CA THR A 19 -12.82 28.37 -2.83
C THR A 19 -12.09 29.51 -2.12
N ASP A 20 -12.32 29.71 -0.82
CA ASP A 20 -11.63 30.72 -0.02
C ASP A 20 -10.12 30.47 0.02
N LEU A 21 -9.70 29.20 0.17
CA LEU A 21 -8.29 28.83 0.17
C LEU A 21 -7.64 29.06 -1.20
N ALA A 22 -8.33 28.67 -2.28
CA ALA A 22 -7.86 28.89 -3.65
C ALA A 22 -7.66 30.37 -3.95
N ASN A 23 -8.63 31.22 -3.56
CA ASN A 23 -8.54 32.66 -3.73
C ASN A 23 -7.38 33.29 -2.94
N LYS A 24 -7.10 32.79 -1.73
CA LYS A 24 -6.00 33.30 -0.90
C LYS A 24 -4.63 32.90 -1.42
N LEU A 25 -4.50 31.70 -1.98
CA LEU A 25 -3.24 31.18 -2.52
C LEU A 25 -3.03 31.52 -4.00
N GLY A 26 -4.09 31.93 -4.72
CA GLY A 26 -4.05 32.15 -6.16
C GLY A 26 -3.96 30.85 -6.96
N TYR A 27 -4.49 29.75 -6.42
CA TYR A 27 -4.38 28.40 -7.02
C TYR A 27 -5.62 28.06 -7.83
N GLU A 28 -5.48 27.18 -8.83
CA GLU A 28 -6.62 26.67 -9.58
C GLU A 28 -7.45 25.73 -8.69
N CYS A 29 -8.76 25.96 -8.62
CA CYS A 29 -9.68 25.16 -7.82
C CYS A 29 -10.42 24.15 -8.71
N ILE A 30 -10.20 22.85 -8.47
CA ILE A 30 -10.79 21.75 -9.23
C ILE A 30 -11.76 20.99 -8.32
N SER A 31 -13.00 20.87 -8.75
CA SER A 31 -14.03 20.14 -8.03
C SER A 31 -14.14 18.68 -8.50
N ARG A 32 -14.73 17.82 -7.65
CA ARG A 32 -15.19 16.49 -8.09
C ARG A 32 -16.16 16.60 -9.26
N GLU A 33 -16.99 17.63 -9.28
CA GLU A 33 -17.99 17.85 -10.32
C GLU A 33 -17.33 18.08 -11.69
N ASP A 34 -16.19 18.79 -11.75
CA ASP A 34 -15.41 18.97 -12.98
C ASP A 34 -14.87 17.63 -13.51
N LEU A 35 -14.38 16.75 -12.62
CA LEU A 35 -13.94 15.40 -13.01
C LEU A 35 -15.10 14.54 -13.53
N LEU A 36 -16.30 14.67 -12.95
CA LEU A 36 -17.49 13.95 -13.42
C LEU A 36 -17.98 14.46 -14.77
N GLU A 37 -17.87 15.75 -15.02
CA GLU A 37 -18.21 16.34 -16.32
C GLU A 37 -17.28 15.80 -17.42
N GLU A 38 -15.96 15.80 -17.18
CA GLU A 38 -15.00 15.26 -18.13
C GLU A 38 -15.18 13.74 -18.32
N ALA A 39 -15.47 12.98 -17.26
CA ALA A 39 -15.81 11.57 -17.37
C ALA A 39 -17.06 11.35 -18.24
N THR A 40 -18.07 12.20 -18.11
CA THR A 40 -19.29 12.15 -18.93
C THR A 40 -18.97 12.46 -20.39
N ARG A 41 -18.11 13.45 -20.66
CA ARG A 41 -17.63 13.79 -22.01
C ARG A 41 -16.90 12.60 -22.66
N GLN A 42 -16.16 11.84 -21.87
CA GLN A 42 -15.48 10.61 -22.30
C GLN A 42 -16.39 9.37 -22.27
N LYS A 43 -17.70 9.54 -22.08
CA LYS A 43 -18.72 8.48 -22.07
C LYS A 43 -18.51 7.43 -20.97
N ILE A 44 -17.83 7.79 -19.89
CA ILE A 44 -17.69 6.94 -18.69
C ILE A 44 -18.96 7.12 -17.84
N PRO A 45 -19.75 6.05 -17.59
CA PRO A 45 -21.05 6.16 -16.94
C PRO A 45 -20.95 6.25 -15.41
N VAL A 46 -20.27 7.29 -14.88
CA VAL A 46 -19.93 7.40 -13.45
C VAL A 46 -21.17 7.35 -12.54
N GLY A 47 -22.29 7.98 -12.93
CA GLY A 47 -23.52 7.89 -12.13
C GLY A 47 -24.07 6.46 -11.97
N LYS A 48 -23.94 5.62 -13.02
CA LYS A 48 -24.31 4.20 -12.95
C LYS A 48 -23.31 3.41 -12.12
N LEU A 49 -22.03 3.75 -12.22
CA LEU A 49 -20.95 3.17 -11.43
C LEU A 49 -21.18 3.41 -9.93
N GLU A 50 -21.46 4.66 -9.52
CA GLU A 50 -21.76 5.01 -8.14
C GLU A 50 -22.97 4.23 -7.60
N THR A 51 -24.06 4.20 -8.36
CA THR A 51 -25.27 3.49 -7.96
C THR A 51 -25.03 1.97 -7.81
N SER A 52 -24.19 1.40 -8.67
CA SER A 52 -23.89 -0.04 -8.67
C SER A 52 -22.96 -0.42 -7.52
N ILE A 53 -21.96 0.41 -7.20
CA ILE A 53 -21.01 0.18 -6.10
C ILE A 53 -21.70 0.16 -4.73
N VAL A 54 -22.75 0.96 -4.56
CA VAL A 54 -23.54 1.02 -3.32
C VAL A 54 -24.35 -0.26 -3.07
N LYS A 55 -24.72 -0.98 -4.14
CA LYS A 55 -25.57 -2.17 -4.07
C LYS A 55 -24.76 -3.42 -3.71
N PRO A 56 -25.12 -4.17 -2.66
CA PRO A 56 -24.28 -5.23 -2.08
C PRO A 56 -24.04 -6.47 -2.97
N HIS A 57 -24.80 -6.68 -4.05
CA HIS A 57 -24.76 -7.93 -4.84
C HIS A 57 -24.33 -7.76 -6.31
N ILE A 58 -23.81 -6.59 -6.70
CA ILE A 58 -23.52 -6.28 -8.11
C ILE A 58 -22.09 -5.77 -8.23
N PHE A 59 -21.09 -6.58 -7.86
CA PHE A 59 -19.70 -6.29 -8.23
C PHE A 59 -19.28 -7.27 -9.32
N SER A 60 -19.55 -6.90 -10.57
CA SER A 60 -19.12 -7.64 -11.75
C SER A 60 -17.75 -7.16 -12.22
N GLU A 61 -17.05 -8.00 -12.98
CA GLU A 61 -15.82 -7.64 -13.68
C GLU A 61 -15.99 -6.37 -14.52
N ARG A 62 -17.12 -6.25 -15.22
CA ARG A 62 -17.49 -5.03 -15.95
C ARG A 62 -17.48 -3.78 -15.07
N LEU A 63 -17.99 -3.88 -13.84
CA LEU A 63 -17.99 -2.74 -12.92
C LEU A 63 -16.59 -2.36 -12.46
N ALA A 64 -15.71 -3.35 -12.26
CA ALA A 64 -14.31 -3.12 -11.94
C ALA A 64 -13.59 -2.39 -13.09
N ILE A 65 -13.83 -2.80 -14.34
CA ILE A 65 -13.26 -2.13 -15.52
C ILE A 65 -13.72 -0.66 -15.62
N GLU A 66 -15.02 -0.38 -15.45
CA GLU A 66 -15.53 1.00 -15.46
C GLU A 66 -14.97 1.84 -14.30
N LEU A 67 -14.78 1.22 -13.14
CA LEU A 67 -14.16 1.87 -11.99
C LEU A 67 -12.72 2.27 -12.27
N GLU A 68 -11.96 1.36 -12.87
CA GLU A 68 -10.58 1.62 -13.25
C GLU A 68 -10.46 2.67 -14.36
N HIS A 69 -11.42 2.70 -15.28
CA HIS A 69 -11.50 3.75 -16.30
C HIS A 69 -11.71 5.14 -15.65
N TYR A 70 -12.65 5.25 -14.72
CA TYR A 70 -12.85 6.50 -13.99
C TYR A 70 -11.61 6.90 -13.17
N LYS A 71 -10.98 5.97 -12.46
CA LYS A 71 -9.76 6.23 -11.67
C LYS A 71 -8.63 6.74 -12.57
N ALA A 72 -8.36 6.05 -13.67
CA ALA A 72 -7.32 6.44 -14.62
C ALA A 72 -7.58 7.84 -15.21
N LEU A 73 -8.84 8.15 -15.54
CA LEU A 73 -9.20 9.48 -16.04
C LEU A 73 -9.00 10.55 -14.98
N ALA A 74 -9.54 10.35 -13.78
CA ALA A 74 -9.42 11.29 -12.68
C ALA A 74 -7.95 11.55 -12.30
N THR A 75 -7.14 10.49 -12.19
CA THR A 75 -5.69 10.61 -11.95
C THR A 75 -5.01 11.38 -13.09
N SER A 76 -5.31 11.07 -14.35
CA SER A 76 -4.71 11.78 -15.49
C SER A 76 -5.00 13.29 -15.46
N ILE A 77 -6.26 13.68 -15.24
CA ILE A 77 -6.66 15.09 -15.20
C ILE A 77 -5.95 15.82 -14.05
N LEU A 78 -5.95 15.22 -12.85
CA LEU A 78 -5.31 15.84 -11.69
C LEU A 78 -3.80 15.97 -11.87
N CYS A 79 -3.13 14.96 -12.43
CA CYS A 79 -1.69 15.02 -12.66
C CYS A 79 -1.32 16.03 -13.76
N GLU A 80 -2.10 16.09 -14.83
CA GLU A 80 -1.88 17.04 -15.92
C GLU A 80 -2.03 18.49 -15.43
N LYS A 81 -3.15 18.81 -14.76
CA LYS A 81 -3.35 20.14 -14.18
C LYS A 81 -2.30 20.48 -13.12
N ALA A 82 -1.94 19.51 -12.27
CA ALA A 82 -0.92 19.72 -11.26
C ALA A 82 0.47 19.93 -11.88
N LEU A 83 0.79 19.39 -13.06
CA LEU A 83 2.08 19.65 -13.72
C LEU A 83 2.19 21.07 -14.30
N ASP A 84 1.05 21.65 -14.69
CA ASP A 84 0.99 22.99 -15.27
C ASP A 84 0.87 24.08 -14.19
N HIS A 85 0.08 23.86 -13.14
CA HIS A 85 -0.29 24.87 -12.15
C HIS A 85 -0.32 24.32 -10.70
N ASP A 86 -0.31 25.24 -9.72
CA ASP A 86 -0.66 24.91 -8.34
C ASP A 86 -2.17 24.68 -8.25
N ILE A 87 -2.57 23.55 -7.66
CA ILE A 87 -3.98 23.12 -7.65
C ILE A 87 -4.51 22.86 -6.25
N ILE A 88 -5.79 23.19 -6.09
CA ILE A 88 -6.62 22.73 -4.98
C ILE A 88 -7.70 21.83 -5.56
N TYR A 89 -7.63 20.54 -5.25
CA TYR A 89 -8.72 19.61 -5.55
C TYR A 89 -9.65 19.48 -4.36
N HIS A 90 -10.97 19.61 -4.55
CA HIS A 90 -11.95 19.31 -3.52
C HIS A 90 -12.98 18.25 -3.95
N GLY A 91 -13.13 17.20 -3.14
CA GLY A 91 -14.00 16.10 -3.51
C GLY A 91 -14.03 14.98 -2.48
N ARG A 92 -14.13 13.73 -2.98
CA ARG A 92 -14.02 12.52 -2.15
C ARG A 92 -12.59 12.00 -2.24
N THR A 93 -11.85 12.05 -1.14
CA THR A 93 -10.54 11.38 -0.98
C THR A 93 -9.59 11.52 -2.18
N GLY A 94 -9.44 12.74 -2.72
CA GLY A 94 -8.67 12.98 -3.96
C GLY A 94 -7.20 12.58 -3.89
N HIS A 95 -6.58 12.77 -2.73
CA HIS A 95 -5.22 12.33 -2.44
C HIS A 95 -4.98 10.83 -2.70
N LEU A 96 -6.03 9.98 -2.67
CA LEU A 96 -5.90 8.55 -2.98
C LEU A 96 -5.73 8.27 -4.49
N LEU A 97 -5.99 9.26 -5.35
CA LEU A 97 -5.70 9.20 -6.79
C LEU A 97 -4.24 9.55 -7.11
N LEU A 98 -3.47 9.99 -6.12
CA LEU A 98 -2.10 10.48 -6.26
C LEU A 98 -1.08 9.63 -5.47
N PRO A 99 -1.06 8.29 -5.63
CA PRO A 99 -0.09 7.45 -4.93
C PRO A 99 1.34 7.80 -5.36
N GLY A 100 2.28 7.78 -4.41
CA GLY A 100 3.68 8.11 -4.63
C GLY A 100 4.01 9.59 -4.81
N VAL A 101 3.02 10.49 -4.74
CA VAL A 101 3.26 11.94 -4.76
C VAL A 101 3.25 12.46 -3.32
N ASP A 102 4.42 12.81 -2.79
CA ASP A 102 4.57 13.12 -1.37
C ASP A 102 4.21 14.57 -0.98
N ASN A 103 4.32 15.52 -1.91
CA ASN A 103 4.04 16.95 -1.63
C ASN A 103 2.54 17.32 -1.71
N VAL A 104 1.66 16.38 -1.37
CA VAL A 104 0.21 16.59 -1.36
C VAL A 104 -0.25 16.91 0.06
N LEU A 105 -0.77 18.13 0.30
CA LEU A 105 -1.40 18.49 1.56
C LEU A 105 -2.81 17.90 1.64
N ARG A 106 -3.03 16.97 2.57
CA ARG A 106 -4.28 16.17 2.68
C ARG A 106 -5.15 16.70 3.80
N ILE A 107 -6.28 17.29 3.44
CA ILE A 107 -7.20 17.92 4.38
C ILE A 107 -8.52 17.18 4.39
N ARG A 108 -9.04 16.84 5.58
CA ARG A 108 -10.43 16.42 5.76
C ARG A 108 -11.23 17.55 6.36
N VAL A 109 -12.38 17.86 5.77
CA VAL A 109 -13.32 18.85 6.32
C VAL A 109 -14.54 18.14 6.88
N VAL A 110 -14.81 18.39 8.15
CA VAL A 110 -15.96 17.87 8.91
C VAL A 110 -16.74 19.03 9.53
N THR A 111 -18.00 18.77 9.89
CA THR A 111 -18.79 19.69 10.71
C THR A 111 -19.78 18.89 11.56
N SER A 112 -20.43 19.55 12.51
CA SER A 112 -21.40 18.95 13.43
C SER A 112 -22.62 18.39 12.69
N ASP A 113 -23.13 17.27 13.19
CA ASP A 113 -24.33 16.65 12.62
C ASP A 113 -25.54 17.57 12.66
N GLU A 114 -25.69 18.38 13.72
CA GLU A 114 -26.78 19.36 13.83
C GLU A 114 -26.77 20.38 12.69
N GLN A 115 -25.60 20.93 12.35
CA GLN A 115 -25.50 21.88 11.24
C GLN A 115 -25.77 21.20 9.89
N ARG A 116 -25.31 19.96 9.71
CA ARG A 116 -25.59 19.18 8.49
C ARG A 116 -27.07 18.88 8.37
N ILE A 117 -27.71 18.46 9.46
CA ILE A 117 -29.16 18.18 9.51
C ILE A 117 -29.93 19.45 9.19
N ALA A 118 -29.64 20.58 9.85
CA ALA A 118 -30.29 21.86 9.58
C ALA A 118 -30.13 22.29 8.11
N SER A 119 -28.93 22.13 7.55
CA SER A 119 -28.65 22.43 6.14
C SER A 119 -29.43 21.52 5.18
N VAL A 120 -29.55 20.21 5.47
CA VAL A 120 -30.34 19.26 4.66
C VAL A 120 -31.83 19.55 4.78
N MET A 121 -32.33 19.83 5.98
CA MET A 121 -33.72 20.21 6.20
C MET A 121 -34.09 21.43 5.35
N SER A 122 -33.26 22.48 5.39
CA SER A 122 -33.49 23.70 4.62
C SER A 122 -33.41 23.48 3.10
N ARG A 123 -32.39 22.77 2.61
CA ARG A 123 -32.17 22.58 1.16
C ARG A 123 -33.13 21.59 0.50
N LEU A 124 -33.48 20.51 1.19
CA LEU A 124 -34.29 19.42 0.62
C LEU A 124 -35.73 19.42 1.15
N ASN A 125 -36.09 20.38 2.00
CA ASN A 125 -37.40 20.48 2.65
C ASN A 125 -37.81 19.18 3.35
N LEU A 126 -36.88 18.61 4.12
CA LEU A 126 -37.07 17.34 4.84
C LEU A 126 -37.30 17.59 6.33
N SER A 127 -38.02 16.67 6.98
CA SER A 127 -38.07 16.64 8.45
C SER A 127 -36.70 16.26 9.02
N ARG A 128 -36.43 16.63 10.28
CA ARG A 128 -35.19 16.29 10.99
C ARG A 128 -34.81 14.82 10.88
N ASN A 129 -35.76 13.90 11.10
CA ASN A 129 -35.52 12.46 11.03
C ASN A 129 -35.16 12.01 9.61
N ARG A 130 -35.86 12.51 8.58
CA ARG A 130 -35.54 12.19 7.18
C ARG A 130 -34.19 12.79 6.76
N ALA A 131 -33.87 13.99 7.22
CA ALA A 131 -32.58 14.62 6.97
C ALA A 131 -31.42 13.82 7.59
N LYS A 132 -31.58 13.32 8.82
CA LYS A 132 -30.61 12.44 9.47
C LYS A 132 -30.42 11.13 8.69
N GLN A 133 -31.50 10.44 8.35
CA GLN A 133 -31.45 9.21 7.55
C GLN A 133 -30.79 9.42 6.18
N TYR A 134 -31.08 10.55 5.53
CA TYR A 134 -30.45 10.93 4.28
C TYR A 134 -28.93 11.12 4.44
N ILE A 135 -28.49 11.80 5.50
CA ILE A 135 -27.06 11.99 5.78
C ILE A 135 -26.37 10.65 6.00
N GLU A 136 -26.95 9.77 6.84
CA GLU A 136 -26.41 8.44 7.13
C GLU A 136 -26.28 7.59 5.85
N ALA A 137 -27.30 7.60 4.99
CA ALA A 137 -27.25 6.89 3.71
C ALA A 137 -26.12 7.42 2.80
N VAL A 138 -25.99 8.75 2.67
CA VAL A 138 -24.94 9.38 1.84
C VAL A 138 -23.53 9.10 2.37
N GLU A 139 -23.36 8.98 3.68
CA GLU A 139 -22.07 8.61 4.28
C GLU A 139 -21.74 7.13 4.07
N GLU A 140 -22.73 6.26 4.22
CA GLU A 140 -22.55 4.84 3.96
C GLU A 140 -22.18 4.57 2.49
N ASP A 141 -22.84 5.26 1.56
CA ASP A 141 -22.52 5.19 0.13
C ASP A 141 -21.07 5.62 -0.14
N ARG A 142 -20.60 6.64 0.59
CA ARG A 142 -19.24 7.12 0.48
C ARG A 142 -18.23 6.15 1.07
N ARG A 143 -18.53 5.53 2.21
CA ARG A 143 -17.70 4.50 2.83
C ARG A 143 -17.52 3.33 1.86
N LYS A 144 -18.63 2.85 1.28
CA LYS A 144 -18.63 1.81 0.24
C LYS A 144 -17.80 2.22 -0.97
N TRP A 145 -17.99 3.45 -1.47
CA TRP A 145 -17.22 3.98 -2.59
C TRP A 145 -15.71 3.97 -2.31
N VAL A 146 -15.27 4.59 -1.21
CA VAL A 146 -13.84 4.68 -0.86
C VAL A 146 -13.24 3.29 -0.67
N ARG A 147 -13.95 2.41 0.05
CA ARG A 147 -13.52 1.04 0.27
C ARG A 147 -13.39 0.25 -1.04
N LYS A 148 -14.31 0.42 -1.98
CA LYS A 148 -14.27 -0.27 -3.28
C LYS A 148 -13.23 0.31 -4.24
N CYS A 149 -13.02 1.63 -4.23
CA CYS A 149 -12.07 2.30 -5.13
C CYS A 149 -10.61 2.13 -4.70
N TYR A 150 -10.37 2.15 -3.38
CA TYR A 150 -9.03 2.34 -2.82
C TYR A 150 -8.69 1.34 -1.71
N ASN A 151 -9.60 0.43 -1.35
CA ASN A 151 -9.41 -0.58 -0.31
C ASN A 151 -9.03 -0.01 1.07
N VAL A 152 -9.45 1.22 1.37
CA VAL A 152 -9.26 1.90 2.66
C VAL A 152 -10.59 2.28 3.30
N GLU A 153 -10.59 2.37 4.63
CA GLU A 153 -11.73 2.90 5.37
C GLU A 153 -11.68 4.44 5.36
N TRP A 154 -12.80 5.06 5.03
CA TRP A 154 -12.86 6.50 4.78
C TRP A 154 -12.60 7.36 6.02
N ASP A 155 -12.92 6.87 7.22
CA ASP A 155 -12.84 7.57 8.49
C ASP A 155 -11.48 7.47 9.20
N VAL A 156 -10.52 6.77 8.60
CA VAL A 156 -9.17 6.64 9.15
C VAL A 156 -8.47 8.00 9.12
N PHE A 157 -8.19 8.56 10.31
CA PHE A 157 -7.57 9.87 10.45
C PHE A 157 -6.15 9.95 9.89
N THR A 158 -5.42 8.82 9.89
CA THR A 158 -4.04 8.74 9.38
C THR A 158 -3.92 8.88 7.86
N LEU A 159 -5.05 8.92 7.13
CA LEU A 159 -5.09 9.27 5.71
C LEU A 159 -4.91 10.78 5.46
N TYR A 160 -5.02 11.60 6.50
CA TYR A 160 -5.04 13.06 6.41
C TYR A 160 -3.93 13.70 7.24
N ASP A 161 -3.43 14.83 6.78
CA ASP A 161 -2.49 15.67 7.54
C ASP A 161 -3.25 16.57 8.52
N VAL A 162 -4.45 17.02 8.12
CA VAL A 162 -5.30 17.88 8.93
C VAL A 162 -6.76 17.46 8.83
N VAL A 163 -7.44 17.43 9.97
CA VAL A 163 -8.90 17.34 10.04
C VAL A 163 -9.45 18.64 10.59
N LEU A 164 -10.14 19.41 9.75
CA LEU A 164 -10.73 20.69 10.09
C LEU A 164 -12.22 20.53 10.41
N ASN A 165 -12.60 20.96 11.61
CA ASN A 165 -14.00 21.02 12.02
C ASN A 165 -14.53 22.46 11.85
N LEU A 166 -15.40 22.66 10.86
CA LEU A 166 -15.99 23.96 10.54
C LEU A 166 -17.25 24.28 11.37
N SER A 167 -17.50 23.57 12.48
CA SER A 167 -18.69 23.83 13.31
C SER A 167 -18.67 25.21 13.96
N GLN A 168 -17.48 25.68 14.36
CA GLN A 168 -17.29 26.95 15.06
C GLN A 168 -16.31 27.87 14.33
N VAL A 169 -15.58 27.36 13.34
CA VAL A 169 -14.57 28.10 12.59
C VAL A 169 -15.13 28.44 11.22
N HIS A 170 -15.20 29.75 10.92
CA HIS A 170 -15.63 30.21 9.61
C HIS A 170 -14.68 29.71 8.50
N PRO A 171 -15.19 29.25 7.35
CA PRO A 171 -14.39 28.77 6.21
C PRO A 171 -13.19 29.67 5.86
N ALA A 172 -13.42 30.97 5.68
CA ALA A 172 -12.36 31.95 5.42
C ALA A 172 -11.22 31.99 6.47
N ASN A 173 -11.53 31.81 7.76
CA ASN A 173 -10.51 31.79 8.84
C ASN A 173 -9.74 30.48 8.84
N ALA A 174 -10.44 29.36 8.62
CA ALA A 174 -9.78 28.07 8.44
C ALA A 174 -8.86 28.08 7.22
N ALA A 175 -9.28 28.70 6.11
CA ALA A 175 -8.47 28.86 4.90
C ALA A 175 -7.20 29.68 5.19
N ALA A 176 -7.33 30.78 5.94
CA ALA A 176 -6.17 31.57 6.36
C ALA A 176 -5.17 30.76 7.21
N ALA A 177 -5.64 29.92 8.13
CA ALA A 177 -4.76 29.06 8.92
C ALA A 177 -4.02 28.03 8.06
N ILE A 178 -4.69 27.46 7.06
CA ILE A 178 -4.09 26.48 6.14
C ILE A 178 -3.09 27.10 5.18
N CYS A 179 -3.21 28.39 4.84
CA CYS A 179 -2.22 29.07 4.00
C CYS A 179 -0.80 28.91 4.56
N SER A 180 -0.62 29.09 5.87
CA SER A 180 0.70 28.93 6.51
C SER A 180 1.20 27.50 6.46
N MET A 181 0.32 26.52 6.68
CA MET A 181 0.69 25.10 6.60
C MET A 181 1.08 24.70 5.18
N ALA A 182 0.40 25.23 4.16
CA ALA A 182 0.76 25.01 2.78
C ALA A 182 2.19 25.50 2.47
N GLN A 183 2.72 26.51 3.17
CA GLN A 183 4.09 26.99 2.94
C GLN A 183 5.18 26.09 3.56
N LEU A 184 4.82 25.05 4.31
CA LEU A 184 5.82 24.16 4.92
C LEU A 184 6.58 23.36 3.84
N PRO A 185 7.89 23.10 4.02
CA PRO A 185 8.74 22.41 3.04
C PRO A 185 8.20 21.06 2.57
N GLU A 186 7.55 20.31 3.46
CA GLU A 186 6.98 18.99 3.21
C GLU A 186 5.88 19.01 2.12
N PHE A 187 5.24 20.16 1.90
CA PHE A 187 4.19 20.33 0.89
C PHE A 187 4.66 21.12 -0.34
N GLN A 188 5.95 21.43 -0.42
CA GLN A 188 6.55 22.12 -1.56
C GLN A 188 6.99 21.14 -2.65
N SER A 189 7.02 21.61 -3.89
CA SER A 189 7.44 20.82 -5.04
C SER A 189 8.94 20.50 -4.99
N THR A 190 9.28 19.22 -5.09
CA THR A 190 10.67 18.77 -5.26
C THR A 190 10.88 18.18 -6.66
N PRO A 191 12.13 18.07 -7.15
CA PRO A 191 12.41 17.34 -8.39
C PRO A 191 11.88 15.90 -8.36
N ALA A 192 12.00 15.22 -7.21
CA ALA A 192 11.47 13.88 -6.99
C ALA A 192 9.94 13.84 -7.11
N SER A 193 9.23 14.77 -6.46
CA SER A 193 7.77 14.80 -6.51
C SER A 193 7.22 15.14 -7.90
N ARG A 194 7.93 16.01 -8.66
CA ARG A 194 7.61 16.27 -10.07
C ARG A 194 7.84 15.04 -10.96
N SER A 195 8.91 14.28 -10.72
CA SER A 195 9.15 13.03 -11.44
C SER A 195 8.03 12.02 -11.16
N ALA A 196 7.69 11.81 -9.88
CA ALA A 196 6.62 10.91 -9.48
C ALA A 196 5.27 11.29 -10.10
N LEU A 197 4.96 12.59 -10.20
CA LEU A 197 3.74 13.07 -10.83
C LEU A 197 3.72 12.81 -12.35
N ARG A 198 4.86 12.96 -13.04
CA ARG A 198 4.98 12.62 -14.47
C ARG A 198 4.83 11.13 -14.71
N ASP A 199 5.44 10.32 -13.86
CA ASP A 199 5.33 8.86 -13.92
C ASP A 199 3.89 8.40 -13.67
N LEU A 200 3.22 9.01 -12.68
CA LEU A 200 1.81 8.73 -12.40
C LEU A 200 0.90 9.15 -13.57
N LEU A 201 1.15 10.32 -14.19
CA LEU A 201 0.42 10.75 -15.39
C LEU A 201 0.63 9.77 -16.55
N LEU A 202 1.88 9.34 -16.78
CA LEU A 202 2.23 8.38 -17.82
C LEU A 202 1.49 7.05 -17.63
N ALA A 203 1.52 6.50 -16.41
CA ALA A 203 0.79 5.29 -16.06
C ALA A 203 -0.73 5.45 -16.22
N ALA A 204 -1.30 6.59 -15.81
CA ALA A 204 -2.72 6.86 -15.95
C ALA A 204 -3.15 6.96 -17.42
N ARG A 205 -2.36 7.65 -18.26
CA ARG A 205 -2.60 7.72 -19.72
C ARG A 205 -2.48 6.35 -20.39
N ALA A 206 -1.51 5.54 -19.97
CA ALA A 206 -1.36 4.17 -20.47
C ALA A 206 -2.58 3.32 -20.13
N ARG A 207 -3.07 3.43 -18.89
CA ARG A 207 -4.29 2.74 -18.45
C ARG A 207 -5.51 3.18 -19.25
N LEU A 208 -5.65 4.47 -19.55
CA LEU A 208 -6.71 4.98 -20.42
C LEU A 208 -6.62 4.44 -21.84
N ALA A 209 -5.41 4.37 -22.42
CA ALA A 209 -5.22 3.83 -23.76
C ALA A 209 -5.66 2.36 -23.85
N LEU A 210 -5.24 1.54 -22.88
CA LEU A 210 -5.59 0.13 -22.80
C LEU A 210 -7.08 -0.11 -22.53
N LEU A 211 -7.74 0.75 -21.74
CA LEU A 211 -9.18 0.62 -21.46
C LEU A 211 -10.07 1.08 -22.62
N ARG A 212 -9.52 1.84 -23.58
CA ARG A 212 -10.22 2.29 -24.79
C ARG A 212 -10.12 1.29 -25.94
N ASP A 213 -9.08 0.47 -25.95
CA ASP A 213 -8.94 -0.60 -26.94
C ASP A 213 -9.78 -1.83 -26.54
N ASP A 214 -10.64 -2.30 -27.45
CA ASP A 214 -11.61 -3.36 -27.16
C ASP A 214 -10.93 -4.71 -26.86
N LYS A 215 -9.72 -4.96 -27.36
CA LYS A 215 -8.98 -6.19 -27.08
C LYS A 215 -8.35 -6.15 -25.70
N THR A 216 -7.75 -5.02 -25.31
CA THR A 216 -7.05 -4.91 -24.02
C THR A 216 -7.96 -4.54 -22.85
N ARG A 217 -9.12 -3.93 -23.11
CA ARG A 217 -10.09 -3.54 -22.08
C ARG A 217 -10.52 -4.63 -21.09
N PRO A 218 -10.81 -5.88 -21.50
CA PRO A 218 -11.18 -6.94 -20.56
C PRO A 218 -10.00 -7.46 -19.73
N MET A 219 -8.76 -7.13 -20.10
CA MET A 219 -7.57 -7.67 -19.44
C MET A 219 -7.32 -6.99 -18.10
N ASN A 220 -7.02 -7.78 -17.08
CA ASN A 220 -6.57 -7.26 -15.79
C ASN A 220 -5.07 -6.94 -15.83
N LEU A 221 -4.73 -5.78 -16.41
CA LEU A 221 -3.35 -5.32 -16.56
C LEU A 221 -2.94 -4.42 -15.37
N LYS A 222 -1.74 -4.66 -14.83
CA LYS A 222 -1.12 -3.82 -13.80
C LYS A 222 -0.06 -2.93 -14.45
N LEU A 223 -0.11 -1.63 -14.18
CA LEU A 223 0.74 -0.64 -14.86
C LEU A 223 1.56 0.14 -13.85
N MET A 224 2.80 0.47 -14.21
CA MET A 224 3.64 1.42 -13.51
C MET A 224 4.51 2.13 -14.53
N ALA A 225 4.76 3.41 -14.33
CA ALA A 225 5.82 4.10 -15.04
C ALA A 225 6.94 4.49 -14.08
N ASN A 226 8.17 4.55 -14.60
CA ASN A 226 9.30 5.15 -13.93
C ASN A 226 10.22 5.77 -14.98
N LYS A 227 10.40 7.09 -14.94
CA LYS A 227 11.32 7.85 -15.79
C LYS A 227 11.17 7.49 -17.28
N GLY A 228 9.92 7.36 -17.74
CA GLY A 228 9.59 7.04 -19.13
C GLY A 228 9.49 5.55 -19.47
N VAL A 229 9.97 4.65 -18.61
CA VAL A 229 9.78 3.20 -18.79
C VAL A 229 8.43 2.79 -18.26
N LEU A 230 7.61 2.16 -19.10
CA LEU A 230 6.28 1.67 -18.76
C LEU A 230 6.31 0.15 -18.53
N HIS A 231 6.03 -0.26 -17.30
CA HIS A 231 5.93 -1.66 -16.91
C HIS A 231 4.49 -2.12 -16.96
N VAL A 232 4.24 -3.19 -17.72
CA VAL A 232 2.93 -3.83 -17.86
C VAL A 232 3.03 -5.25 -17.34
N THR A 233 2.32 -5.56 -16.26
CA THR A 233 2.18 -6.94 -15.78
C THR A 233 0.85 -7.51 -16.24
N TYR A 234 0.88 -8.68 -16.85
CA TYR A 234 -0.30 -9.38 -17.38
C TYR A 234 -0.31 -10.85 -16.95
N SER A 235 -1.49 -11.47 -16.92
CA SER A 235 -1.65 -12.89 -16.58
C SER A 235 -1.32 -13.80 -17.77
N PHE A 236 -0.85 -15.04 -17.53
CA PHE A 236 -0.55 -16.05 -18.56
C PHE A 236 -1.68 -16.23 -19.60
N GLN A 237 -2.93 -16.00 -19.22
CA GLN A 237 -4.08 -16.07 -20.13
C GLN A 237 -4.02 -15.07 -21.31
N HIS A 238 -3.14 -14.07 -21.25
CA HIS A 238 -3.01 -12.99 -22.23
C HIS A 238 -1.62 -12.94 -22.91
N VAL A 239 -0.84 -14.03 -22.85
CA VAL A 239 0.49 -14.08 -23.50
C VAL A 239 0.40 -13.79 -25.00
N ASP A 240 -0.58 -14.38 -25.68
CA ASP A 240 -0.80 -14.20 -27.12
C ASP A 240 -1.31 -12.77 -27.46
N ASP A 241 -1.72 -11.99 -26.46
CA ASP A 241 -2.26 -10.64 -26.63
C ASP A 241 -1.20 -9.53 -26.42
N THR A 242 0.08 -9.88 -26.23
CA THR A 242 1.17 -8.92 -25.99
C THR A 242 1.30 -7.90 -27.13
N ASP A 243 1.05 -8.32 -28.38
CA ASP A 243 1.04 -7.42 -29.55
C ASP A 243 -0.09 -6.38 -29.48
N ALA A 244 -1.25 -6.76 -28.91
CA ALA A 244 -2.35 -5.82 -28.69
C ALA A 244 -2.02 -4.81 -27.59
N ILE A 245 -1.39 -5.27 -26.49
CA ILE A 245 -0.93 -4.43 -25.38
C ILE A 245 0.08 -3.40 -25.89
N THR A 246 1.13 -3.86 -26.56
CA THR A 246 2.19 -2.98 -27.09
C THR A 246 1.66 -2.05 -28.18
N GLY A 247 0.78 -2.55 -29.07
CA GLY A 247 0.13 -1.75 -30.10
C GLY A 247 -0.72 -0.60 -29.54
N ALA A 248 -1.51 -0.85 -28.49
CA ALA A 248 -2.32 0.17 -27.84
C ALA A 248 -1.48 1.25 -27.12
N LEU A 249 -0.26 0.90 -26.70
CA LEU A 249 0.64 1.78 -25.96
C LEU A 249 1.67 2.51 -26.86
N HIS A 250 1.92 2.03 -28.08
CA HIS A 250 2.96 2.58 -28.96
C HIS A 250 2.75 4.06 -29.30
N SER A 251 1.50 4.55 -29.37
CA SER A 251 1.19 5.95 -29.66
C SER A 251 1.34 6.89 -28.46
N LEU A 252 1.75 6.37 -27.29
CA LEU A 252 1.70 7.13 -26.05
C LEU A 252 2.92 8.04 -25.90
N THR A 253 2.68 9.34 -25.91
CA THR A 253 3.73 10.35 -25.72
C THR A 253 4.32 10.28 -24.30
N GLY A 254 5.64 10.14 -24.21
CA GLY A 254 6.39 10.10 -22.95
C GLY A 254 6.83 8.71 -22.51
N ALA A 255 6.34 7.64 -23.15
CA ALA A 255 6.89 6.30 -22.99
C ALA A 255 8.14 6.14 -23.86
N THR A 256 9.30 5.87 -23.24
CA THR A 256 10.57 5.60 -23.95
C THR A 256 10.78 4.11 -24.18
N GLU A 257 10.27 3.28 -23.27
CA GLU A 257 10.42 1.83 -23.28
C GLU A 257 9.18 1.19 -22.65
N ILE A 258 8.79 0.01 -23.14
CA ILE A 258 7.68 -0.77 -22.61
C ILE A 258 8.20 -2.14 -22.23
N VAL A 259 8.07 -2.51 -20.97
CA VAL A 259 8.48 -3.81 -20.42
C VAL A 259 7.23 -4.59 -20.03
N CYS A 260 6.98 -5.70 -20.71
CA CYS A 260 5.85 -6.57 -20.45
C CYS A 260 6.32 -7.80 -19.65
N THR A 261 5.66 -8.08 -18.52
CA THR A 261 6.01 -9.18 -17.61
C THR A 261 4.79 -10.04 -17.35
N GLU A 262 4.93 -11.33 -17.57
CA GLU A 262 3.89 -12.30 -17.26
C GLU A 262 3.93 -12.70 -15.78
N ALA A 263 2.84 -12.47 -15.05
CA ALA A 263 2.66 -12.91 -13.67
C ALA A 263 1.19 -12.84 -13.21
N GLN A 264 0.77 -13.79 -12.37
CA GLN A 264 -0.52 -13.73 -11.67
C GLN A 264 -0.56 -12.75 -10.50
N SER A 265 0.58 -12.50 -9.84
CA SER A 265 0.64 -11.69 -8.62
C SER A 265 1.86 -10.77 -8.57
N ASN A 266 1.96 -9.95 -7.52
CA ASN A 266 3.14 -9.11 -7.29
C ASN A 266 3.74 -9.38 -5.91
N ILE A 267 5.06 -9.31 -5.83
CA ILE A 267 5.85 -9.19 -4.59
C ILE A 267 6.46 -7.79 -4.59
N LEU A 268 6.38 -7.10 -3.46
CA LEU A 268 7.07 -5.83 -3.26
C LEU A 268 8.32 -6.07 -2.43
N TRP A 269 9.50 -5.72 -2.94
CA TRP A 269 10.77 -5.90 -2.26
C TRP A 269 11.42 -4.55 -1.95
N ILE A 270 11.60 -4.26 -0.66
CA ILE A 270 12.02 -2.96 -0.13
C ILE A 270 13.33 -3.13 0.64
N GLN A 271 14.38 -2.39 0.25
CA GLN A 271 15.68 -2.38 0.95
C GLN A 271 16.38 -1.02 0.82
N GLU A 272 17.36 -0.73 1.69
CA GLU A 272 18.19 0.48 1.57
C GLU A 272 19.29 0.33 0.51
N SER A 273 19.83 -0.88 0.34
CA SER A 273 20.77 -1.21 -0.73
C SER A 273 20.52 -2.61 -1.27
N PHE A 274 20.77 -2.77 -2.57
CA PHE A 274 20.55 -3.99 -3.32
C PHE A 274 21.88 -4.55 -3.81
N ASP A 275 22.16 -5.82 -3.49
CA ASP A 275 23.31 -6.53 -4.05
C ASP A 275 22.81 -7.70 -4.91
N PRO A 276 23.08 -7.72 -6.23
CA PRO A 276 22.63 -8.80 -7.12
C PRO A 276 23.27 -10.16 -6.81
N ASP A 277 24.38 -10.17 -6.06
CA ASP A 277 25.10 -11.38 -5.67
C ASP A 277 24.73 -11.84 -4.24
N ASP A 278 23.87 -11.08 -3.54
CA ASP A 278 23.33 -11.50 -2.24
C ASP A 278 22.36 -12.70 -2.40
N SER A 279 22.45 -13.61 -1.43
CA SER A 279 21.50 -14.68 -1.20
C SER A 279 20.02 -14.22 -1.20
N ALA A 280 19.76 -12.97 -0.78
CA ALA A 280 18.44 -12.35 -0.79
C ALA A 280 17.79 -12.34 -2.18
N TYR A 281 18.57 -12.10 -3.26
CA TYR A 281 18.06 -12.14 -4.63
C TYR A 281 17.53 -13.54 -4.99
N GLY A 282 18.32 -14.57 -4.69
CA GLY A 282 17.94 -15.95 -4.96
C GLY A 282 16.69 -16.39 -4.20
N ASP A 283 16.54 -15.92 -2.95
CA ASP A 283 15.36 -16.19 -2.14
C ASP A 283 14.09 -15.55 -2.73
N VAL A 284 14.13 -14.25 -3.06
CA VAL A 284 12.98 -13.55 -3.67
C VAL A 284 12.65 -14.13 -5.03
N LEU A 285 13.65 -14.44 -5.86
CA LEU A 285 13.43 -15.04 -7.17
C LEU A 285 12.80 -16.43 -7.06
N SER A 286 13.23 -17.25 -6.09
CA SER A 286 12.64 -18.57 -5.87
C SER A 286 11.16 -18.48 -5.50
N LEU A 287 10.80 -17.50 -4.67
CA LEU A 287 9.43 -17.24 -4.25
C LEU A 287 8.58 -16.67 -5.39
N ALA A 288 9.15 -15.73 -6.15
CA ALA A 288 8.50 -15.16 -7.33
C ALA A 288 8.18 -16.24 -8.37
N ASN A 289 9.08 -17.20 -8.58
CA ASN A 289 8.85 -18.32 -9.47
C ASN A 289 7.80 -19.30 -8.93
N SER A 290 7.78 -19.61 -7.62
CA SER A 290 6.78 -20.52 -7.06
C SER A 290 5.38 -19.94 -7.05
N TRP A 291 5.25 -18.62 -6.92
CA TRP A 291 3.97 -17.92 -6.86
C TRP A 291 3.51 -17.32 -8.18
N ASP A 292 4.32 -17.44 -9.22
CA ASP A 292 4.13 -16.72 -10.48
C ASP A 292 3.86 -15.23 -10.24
N ALA A 293 4.86 -14.57 -9.63
CA ALA A 293 4.77 -13.18 -9.20
C ALA A 293 5.80 -12.32 -9.90
N ALA A 294 5.40 -11.11 -10.32
CA ALA A 294 6.34 -10.07 -10.69
C ALA A 294 6.89 -9.39 -9.43
N VAL A 295 8.15 -8.99 -9.47
CA VAL A 295 8.86 -8.38 -8.35
C VAL A 295 9.01 -6.89 -8.62
N GLU A 296 8.33 -6.08 -7.80
CA GLU A 296 8.54 -4.65 -7.72
C GLU A 296 9.61 -4.33 -6.68
N VAL A 297 10.55 -3.47 -7.03
CA VAL A 297 11.70 -3.15 -6.18
C VAL A 297 11.65 -1.69 -5.73
N ILE A 298 11.75 -1.44 -4.44
CA ILE A 298 11.86 -0.09 -3.86
C ILE A 298 13.19 0.02 -3.11
N LYS A 299 14.08 0.88 -3.60
CA LYS A 299 15.22 1.35 -2.81
C LYS A 299 14.75 2.49 -1.93
N MET A 300 14.89 2.32 -0.61
CA MET A 300 14.49 3.32 0.35
C MET A 300 15.63 3.69 1.29
N THR A 301 16.06 4.94 1.21
CA THR A 301 17.00 5.53 2.17
C THR A 301 16.20 6.13 3.33
N PRO A 302 16.30 5.62 4.57
CA PRO A 302 15.63 6.22 5.71
C PRO A 302 16.21 7.62 5.99
N GLY A 303 15.37 8.65 5.88
CA GLY A 303 15.74 10.00 6.30
C GLY A 303 15.69 10.13 7.83
N GLU A 304 16.43 11.08 8.40
CA GLU A 304 16.22 11.44 9.80
C GLU A 304 14.79 11.94 10.00
N ASP A 305 14.05 11.36 10.95
CA ASP A 305 12.75 11.91 11.35
C ASP A 305 12.98 13.36 11.79
N PHE A 306 12.38 14.33 11.09
CA PHE A 306 12.28 15.74 11.53
C PHE A 306 11.44 15.90 12.82
N ALA A 307 11.36 14.87 13.67
CA ALA A 307 10.72 14.88 14.97
C ALA A 307 11.72 15.29 16.06
N ARG A 308 12.24 16.53 16.00
CA ARG A 308 12.71 17.33 17.16
C ARG A 308 13.19 18.73 16.72
N TYR A 309 12.27 19.59 16.32
CA TYR A 309 12.48 21.02 16.58
C TYR A 309 11.80 21.35 17.91
N PRO A 310 12.54 21.60 19.01
CA PRO A 310 11.95 22.36 20.10
C PRO A 310 11.66 23.75 19.51
N VAL A 311 10.38 24.08 19.34
CA VAL A 311 9.96 25.45 19.03
C VAL A 311 10.38 26.33 20.21
N ARG A 312 11.58 26.89 20.14
CA ARG A 312 12.03 27.94 21.05
C ARG A 312 11.41 29.24 20.54
N LYS A 313 10.58 29.86 21.39
CA LYS A 313 9.74 31.04 21.13
C LYS A 313 10.46 32.33 20.65
N GLU A 314 11.76 32.28 20.33
CA GLU A 314 12.59 33.48 20.09
C GLU A 314 12.98 33.73 18.62
N ILE A 315 12.69 32.82 17.69
CA ILE A 315 13.19 32.92 16.30
C ILE A 315 12.44 33.97 15.43
N ALA A 316 11.49 34.72 15.99
CA ALA A 316 10.76 35.75 15.24
C ALA A 316 11.50 37.09 15.07
N LYS A 317 12.75 37.26 15.55
CA LYS A 317 13.41 38.58 15.49
C LYS A 317 14.86 38.66 15.01
N GLU A 318 15.59 37.55 14.87
CA GLU A 318 17.04 37.59 14.56
C GLU A 318 17.44 36.99 13.20
N ALA A 319 16.51 36.41 12.44
CA ALA A 319 16.83 35.67 11.21
C ALA A 319 17.30 36.52 10.00
N LEU A 320 17.56 37.81 10.15
CA LEU A 320 18.00 38.70 9.04
C LEU A 320 19.37 39.36 9.27
N GLY A 321 20.20 38.89 10.21
CA GLY A 321 21.36 39.67 10.68
C GLY A 321 22.75 39.05 10.67
N TYR A 322 22.92 37.72 10.58
CA TYR A 322 24.22 37.11 10.91
C TYR A 322 24.59 35.91 10.03
N TRP A 323 24.81 36.16 8.74
CA TRP A 323 25.61 35.26 7.89
C TRP A 323 26.80 36.03 7.30
N LEU A 324 27.66 36.54 8.18
CA LEU A 324 29.03 36.87 7.83
C LEU A 324 29.93 36.59 9.04
N GLU A 325 30.99 35.84 8.75
CA GLU A 325 32.21 35.60 9.55
C GLU A 325 32.28 34.39 10.49
N THR A 326 33.43 33.71 10.34
CA THR A 326 34.01 32.58 11.11
C THR A 326 33.38 31.22 10.78
N GLY A 327 34.09 30.19 10.31
CA GLY A 327 35.52 29.92 10.34
C GLY A 327 35.71 28.52 10.95
N ILE A 328 36.17 27.57 10.12
CA ILE A 328 36.40 26.13 10.33
C ILE A 328 35.31 25.27 9.68
N ILE A 329 35.64 24.81 8.46
CA ILE A 329 34.99 23.69 7.78
C ILE A 329 35.64 22.45 8.41
N ASP A 330 34.95 21.81 9.36
CA ASP A 330 35.21 20.40 9.58
C ASP A 330 34.71 19.67 8.34
N GLU A 331 35.58 18.85 7.75
CA GLU A 331 35.26 17.98 6.63
C GLU A 331 33.98 17.20 6.96
N VAL A 332 32.89 17.58 6.31
CA VAL A 332 31.69 16.76 6.24
C VAL A 332 32.13 15.52 5.47
N GLU A 333 32.29 14.40 6.17
CA GLU A 333 32.32 13.08 5.54
C GLU A 333 31.15 13.05 4.55
N GLU A 334 31.48 12.99 3.25
CA GLU A 334 30.51 12.80 2.20
C GLU A 334 29.67 11.57 2.57
N LEU A 335 28.42 11.82 2.99
CA LEU A 335 27.41 10.80 3.11
C LEU A 335 27.36 10.10 1.75
N ASN A 336 27.76 8.84 1.77
CA ASN A 336 27.80 7.97 0.61
C ASN A 336 26.36 7.82 0.10
N ASP A 337 25.96 8.70 -0.81
CA ASP A 337 24.70 8.64 -1.57
C ASP A 337 24.70 7.27 -2.24
N GLY A 338 23.96 6.31 -1.67
CA GLY A 338 24.07 4.91 -2.02
C GLY A 338 23.92 4.71 -3.53
N ASP A 339 24.94 4.12 -4.16
CA ASP A 339 25.12 3.98 -5.60
C ASP A 339 23.79 3.66 -6.34
N PRO A 340 23.20 4.58 -7.15
CA PRO A 340 21.98 4.35 -7.92
C PRO A 340 22.07 3.15 -8.90
N THR A 341 23.28 2.67 -9.12
CA THR A 341 23.59 1.54 -9.99
C THR A 341 23.17 0.20 -9.39
N ASP A 342 23.07 0.10 -8.07
CA ASP A 342 22.82 -1.16 -7.34
C ASP A 342 21.40 -1.74 -7.62
N ILE A 343 20.35 -0.94 -7.46
CA ILE A 343 18.97 -1.27 -7.79
C ILE A 343 18.81 -1.54 -9.28
N SER A 344 19.55 -0.81 -10.12
CA SER A 344 19.46 -0.98 -11.57
C SER A 344 20.02 -2.33 -12.01
N ARG A 345 21.13 -2.80 -11.43
CA ARG A 345 21.70 -4.13 -11.70
C ARG A 345 20.77 -5.26 -11.26
N VAL A 346 20.20 -5.18 -10.06
CA VAL A 346 19.20 -6.16 -9.59
C VAL A 346 17.98 -6.18 -10.49
N TYR A 347 17.53 -4.99 -10.90
CA TYR A 347 16.37 -4.85 -11.76
C TYR A 347 16.58 -5.42 -13.17
N GLU A 348 17.74 -5.16 -13.78
CA GLU A 348 18.13 -5.75 -15.08
C GLU A 348 18.17 -7.29 -15.02
N LYS A 349 18.62 -7.84 -13.90
CA LYS A 349 18.59 -9.28 -13.64
C LYS A 349 17.15 -9.81 -13.56
N LEU A 350 16.24 -9.10 -12.89
CA LEU A 350 14.81 -9.44 -12.87
C LEU A 350 14.16 -9.34 -14.25
N ILE A 351 14.58 -8.40 -15.11
CA ILE A 351 14.11 -8.32 -16.51
C ILE A 351 14.58 -9.58 -17.26
N THR A 352 15.85 -9.94 -17.12
CA THR A 352 16.45 -11.12 -17.76
C THR A 352 15.75 -12.41 -17.31
N ASP A 353 15.38 -12.49 -16.03
CA ASP A 353 14.65 -13.61 -15.45
C ASP A 353 13.14 -13.56 -15.72
N GLY A 354 12.63 -12.53 -16.42
CA GLY A 354 11.21 -12.39 -16.76
C GLY A 354 10.30 -12.12 -15.56
N ARG A 355 10.82 -11.58 -14.47
CA ARG A 355 10.10 -11.31 -13.20
C ARG A 355 10.04 -9.83 -12.82
N ALA A 356 10.41 -8.90 -13.69
CA ALA A 356 10.42 -7.48 -13.37
C ALA A 356 9.01 -6.85 -13.28
N GLY A 357 8.62 -6.35 -12.10
CA GLY A 357 7.32 -5.68 -11.86
C GLY A 357 7.36 -4.15 -11.80
N GLY A 358 8.58 -3.59 -11.68
CA GLY A 358 8.85 -2.16 -11.60
C GLY A 358 9.99 -1.86 -10.62
N LYS A 359 10.58 -0.67 -10.70
CA LYS A 359 11.55 -0.17 -9.72
C LYS A 359 11.19 1.23 -9.26
N ARG A 360 11.53 1.63 -8.03
CA ARG A 360 11.44 3.01 -7.52
C ARG A 360 12.55 3.29 -6.52
N ILE A 361 12.91 4.57 -6.39
CA ILE A 361 13.84 5.06 -5.37
C ILE A 361 13.09 6.10 -4.54
N ILE A 362 13.17 5.97 -3.22
CA ILE A 362 12.45 6.80 -2.25
C ILE A 362 13.43 7.19 -1.15
N GLU A 363 13.28 8.41 -0.65
CA GLU A 363 14.01 8.88 0.52
C GLU A 363 13.03 9.43 1.55
N GLY A 364 13.24 9.13 2.83
CA GLY A 364 12.53 9.79 3.92
C GLY A 364 11.92 8.83 4.94
N SER A 365 10.76 9.21 5.47
CA SER A 365 10.13 8.55 6.61
C SER A 365 9.27 7.35 6.22
N ARG A 366 8.83 6.59 7.23
CA ARG A 366 7.81 5.53 7.08
C ARG A 366 6.55 6.00 6.33
N LYS A 367 6.15 7.26 6.51
CA LYS A 367 4.96 7.82 5.85
C LYS A 367 5.16 7.93 4.34
N THR A 368 6.37 8.33 3.92
CA THR A 368 6.78 8.38 2.51
C THR A 368 6.65 7.00 1.87
N LEU A 369 7.13 5.96 2.57
CA LEU A 369 6.98 4.58 2.11
C LEU A 369 5.51 4.16 1.95
N LEU A 370 4.68 4.42 2.97
CA LEU A 370 3.25 4.09 2.93
C LEU A 370 2.49 4.80 1.81
N ASN A 371 2.93 5.98 1.41
CA ASN A 371 2.36 6.74 0.30
C ASN A 371 2.77 6.18 -1.06
N ALA A 372 4.01 5.70 -1.16
CA ALA A 372 4.55 5.17 -2.40
C ALA A 372 4.02 3.78 -2.75
N ILE A 373 3.62 3.00 -1.75
CA ILE A 373 2.97 1.71 -1.96
C ILE A 373 1.60 1.93 -2.59
N ASP A 374 1.47 1.51 -3.86
CA ASP A 374 0.18 1.51 -4.56
C ASP A 374 -0.76 0.46 -3.97
N ARG A 375 -1.69 0.89 -3.13
CA ARG A 375 -2.67 0.02 -2.46
C ARG A 375 -3.72 -0.58 -3.39
N SER A 376 -3.76 -0.15 -4.66
CA SER A 376 -4.60 -0.76 -5.67
C SER A 376 -3.96 -1.98 -6.33
N ARG A 377 -2.66 -2.22 -6.10
CA ARG A 377 -1.98 -3.44 -6.54
C ARG A 377 -2.19 -4.56 -5.52
N ASP A 378 -2.54 -5.75 -6.05
CA ASP A 378 -2.64 -6.98 -5.26
C ASP A 378 -1.24 -7.55 -5.01
N TYR A 379 -0.52 -6.98 -4.04
CA TYR A 379 0.69 -7.59 -3.50
C TYR A 379 0.31 -8.81 -2.65
N ARG A 380 0.91 -9.97 -2.96
CA ARG A 380 0.80 -11.17 -2.12
C ARG A 380 1.70 -11.09 -0.90
N LEU A 381 2.84 -10.41 -1.03
CA LEU A 381 3.83 -10.26 0.03
C LEU A 381 4.61 -8.97 -0.14
N ILE A 382 4.93 -8.33 0.98
CA ILE A 382 5.89 -7.25 1.05
C ILE A 382 7.10 -7.73 1.84
N VAL A 383 8.27 -7.66 1.23
CA VAL A 383 9.54 -8.04 1.81
C VAL A 383 10.29 -6.77 2.18
N LEU A 384 10.59 -6.57 3.46
CA LEU A 384 11.34 -5.43 3.95
C LEU A 384 12.56 -5.92 4.72
N ASP A 385 13.75 -5.61 4.21
CA ASP A 385 15.02 -6.03 4.84
C ASP A 385 16.18 -5.09 4.52
N ASN A 386 17.33 -5.26 5.15
CA ASN A 386 18.53 -4.45 4.95
C ASN A 386 18.24 -2.94 5.03
N MET A 387 17.34 -2.54 5.92
CA MET A 387 17.01 -1.14 6.22
C MET A 387 17.90 -0.62 7.36
N PHE A 388 18.12 0.68 7.45
CA PHE A 388 18.93 1.35 8.47
C PHE A 388 20.39 0.88 8.49
N LEU A 389 21.03 0.82 7.32
CA LEU A 389 22.40 0.31 7.17
C LEU A 389 23.42 1.16 7.95
N SER A 390 23.16 2.46 8.10
CA SER A 390 23.96 3.38 8.92
C SER A 390 23.93 3.11 10.43
N LYS A 391 23.00 2.28 10.92
CA LYS A 391 22.85 1.97 12.36
C LYS A 391 23.52 0.65 12.73
N THR A 392 23.82 0.49 14.03
CA THR A 392 24.38 -0.76 14.57
C THR A 392 23.46 -1.95 14.32
N THR A 393 24.01 -3.16 14.28
CA THR A 393 23.27 -4.39 13.94
C THR A 393 22.02 -4.63 14.79
N ASP A 394 22.04 -4.29 16.08
CA ASP A 394 20.90 -4.51 16.97
C ASP A 394 19.84 -3.41 16.84
N THR A 395 20.27 -2.15 16.71
CA THR A 395 19.38 -1.03 16.38
C THR A 395 18.69 -1.27 15.04
N ARG A 396 19.43 -1.74 14.04
CA ARG A 396 18.93 -2.08 12.71
C ARG A 396 17.79 -3.08 12.77
N LYS A 397 17.98 -4.20 13.47
CA LYS A 397 16.94 -5.24 13.62
C LYS A 397 15.70 -4.69 14.29
N HIS A 398 15.87 -3.94 15.38
CA HIS A 398 14.74 -3.37 16.12
C HIS A 398 13.92 -2.39 15.25
N MET A 399 14.59 -1.42 14.61
CA MET A 399 13.92 -0.42 13.77
C MET A 399 13.26 -1.05 12.53
N THR A 400 13.93 -2.02 11.90
CA THR A 400 13.37 -2.79 10.79
C THR A 400 12.09 -3.52 11.23
N GLN A 401 12.12 -4.19 12.39
CA GLN A 401 10.94 -4.88 12.91
C GLN A 401 9.80 -3.91 13.26
N GLU A 402 10.11 -2.74 13.80
CA GLU A 402 9.12 -1.69 14.07
C GLU A 402 8.41 -1.26 12.77
N TRP A 403 9.15 -1.10 11.68
CA TRP A 403 8.59 -0.78 10.37
C TRP A 403 7.76 -1.93 9.78
N VAL A 404 8.24 -3.17 9.89
CA VAL A 404 7.47 -4.36 9.49
C VAL A 404 6.12 -4.39 10.20
N ASN A 405 6.11 -4.23 11.53
CA ASN A 405 4.89 -4.24 12.33
C ASN A 405 3.94 -3.09 11.92
N ALA A 406 4.46 -1.86 11.83
CA ALA A 406 3.65 -0.69 11.48
C ALA A 406 3.06 -0.76 10.06
N LEU A 407 3.83 -1.28 9.10
CA LEU A 407 3.33 -1.53 7.74
C LEU A 407 2.28 -2.64 7.74
N SER A 408 2.49 -3.72 8.49
CA SER A 408 1.53 -4.82 8.61
C SER A 408 0.22 -4.40 9.30
N GLU A 409 0.24 -3.39 10.17
CA GLU A 409 -0.99 -2.80 10.75
C GLU A 409 -1.73 -1.90 9.75
N SER A 410 -0.97 -1.22 8.88
CA SER A 410 -1.50 -0.23 7.93
C SER A 410 -1.94 -0.84 6.59
N LEU A 411 -1.45 -2.04 6.28
CA LEU A 411 -1.66 -2.76 5.03
C LEU A 411 -2.31 -4.12 5.33
N LYS A 412 -3.18 -4.59 4.42
CA LYS A 412 -3.79 -5.92 4.54
C LYS A 412 -2.85 -7.04 4.08
N THR A 413 -1.79 -6.69 3.37
CA THR A 413 -0.79 -7.63 2.84
C THR A 413 0.23 -7.96 3.92
N PRO A 414 0.65 -9.23 4.07
CA PRO A 414 1.70 -9.60 5.00
C PRO A 414 3.01 -8.89 4.65
N VAL A 415 3.67 -8.37 5.68
CA VAL A 415 5.00 -7.74 5.60
C VAL A 415 5.97 -8.62 6.37
N VAL A 416 7.07 -9.04 5.73
CA VAL A 416 8.03 -9.99 6.30
C VAL A 416 9.48 -9.56 6.06
N SER A 417 10.39 -10.06 6.89
CA SER A 417 11.85 -9.97 6.66
C SER A 417 12.38 -11.17 5.87
N MET A 418 13.60 -11.10 5.29
CA MET A 418 14.15 -12.26 4.55
C MET A 418 14.37 -13.49 5.44
N LYS A 419 14.69 -13.26 6.72
CA LYS A 419 14.83 -14.35 7.70
C LYS A 419 13.53 -15.12 7.89
N GLU A 420 12.40 -14.42 7.85
CA GLU A 420 11.07 -15.04 7.91
C GLU A 420 10.76 -15.77 6.60
N ILE A 421 11.17 -15.25 5.44
CA ILE A 421 11.01 -15.96 4.15
C ILE A 421 11.68 -17.34 4.18
N GLN A 422 12.92 -17.40 4.67
CA GLN A 422 13.65 -18.66 4.78
C GLN A 422 13.02 -19.64 5.79
N GLN A 423 12.32 -19.14 6.82
CA GLN A 423 11.71 -19.97 7.86
C GLN A 423 10.29 -20.43 7.52
N PHE A 424 9.49 -19.56 6.91
CA PHE A 424 8.06 -19.78 6.65
C PHE A 424 7.80 -20.28 5.23
N TYR A 425 8.52 -19.79 4.22
CA TYR A 425 8.17 -20.02 2.81
C TYR A 425 9.08 -21.04 2.10
N ARG A 426 10.23 -21.42 2.68
CA ARG A 426 10.99 -22.61 2.27
C ARG A 426 10.41 -23.88 2.90
N PHE A 427 9.15 -24.21 2.63
CA PHE A 427 8.61 -25.55 2.87
C PHE A 427 9.20 -26.53 1.84
N GLY A 428 10.53 -26.68 1.85
CA GLY A 428 11.25 -27.50 0.89
C GLY A 428 11.08 -28.99 1.14
N ALA A 429 11.51 -29.82 0.19
CA ALA A 429 11.40 -31.29 0.25
C ALA A 429 11.84 -31.88 1.61
N LYS A 430 12.86 -31.30 2.26
CA LYS A 430 13.34 -31.71 3.59
C LYS A 430 12.28 -31.57 4.70
N GLN A 431 11.46 -30.53 4.68
CA GLN A 431 10.35 -30.35 5.63
C GLN A 431 9.19 -31.29 5.33
N VAL A 432 8.92 -31.57 4.04
CA VAL A 432 7.94 -32.59 3.61
C VAL A 432 8.38 -33.99 4.08
N PHE A 433 9.65 -34.36 3.90
CA PHE A 433 10.20 -35.62 4.43
C PHE A 433 10.12 -35.69 5.96
N ARG A 434 10.40 -34.58 6.65
CA ARG A 434 10.31 -34.51 8.11
C ARG A 434 8.86 -34.64 8.61
N MET A 435 7.92 -33.99 7.92
CA MET A 435 6.48 -34.12 8.19
C MET A 435 6.02 -35.56 7.94
N ALA A 436 6.37 -36.16 6.80
CA ALA A 436 6.05 -37.54 6.48
C ALA A 436 6.65 -38.51 7.52
N PHE A 437 7.89 -38.28 7.96
CA PHE A 437 8.52 -39.06 9.01
C PHE A 437 7.73 -38.99 10.33
N PHE A 438 7.37 -37.80 10.82
CA PHE A 438 6.60 -37.67 12.06
C PHE A 438 5.17 -38.21 11.92
N ALA A 439 4.54 -38.06 10.75
CA ALA A 439 3.22 -38.63 10.47
C ALA A 439 3.25 -40.17 10.45
N ILE A 440 4.22 -40.77 9.77
CA ILE A 440 4.44 -42.24 9.76
C ILE A 440 4.76 -42.72 11.17
N LEU A 441 5.65 -42.05 11.90
CA LEU A 441 6.01 -42.40 13.26
C LEU A 441 4.79 -42.34 14.19
N SER A 442 3.96 -41.30 14.08
CA SER A 442 2.72 -41.19 14.83
C SER A 442 1.73 -42.31 14.49
N ALA A 443 1.60 -42.67 13.20
CA ALA A 443 0.74 -43.76 12.76
C ALA A 443 1.24 -45.12 13.25
N LEU A 444 2.55 -45.35 13.23
CA LEU A 444 3.17 -46.57 13.78
C LEU A 444 2.99 -46.68 15.29
N ILE A 445 3.11 -45.58 16.04
CA ILE A 445 2.85 -45.58 17.48
C ILE A 445 1.38 -45.92 17.76
N LEU A 446 0.44 -45.31 17.02
CA LEU A 446 -0.99 -45.64 17.16
C LEU A 446 -1.26 -47.11 16.80
N ALA A 447 -0.71 -47.60 15.69
CA ALA A 447 -0.85 -48.99 15.28
C ALA A 447 -0.27 -49.96 16.32
N ALA A 448 0.86 -49.62 16.95
CA ALA A 448 1.43 -50.41 18.03
C ALA A 448 0.53 -50.41 19.28
N ILE A 449 -0.07 -49.27 19.65
CA ILE A 449 -1.04 -49.21 20.75
C ILE A 449 -2.23 -50.14 20.47
N PHE A 450 -2.77 -50.13 19.25
CA PHE A 450 -3.89 -50.99 18.86
C PHE A 450 -3.50 -52.47 18.73
N HIS A 451 -2.27 -52.77 18.30
CA HIS A 451 -1.81 -54.15 18.14
C HIS A 451 -1.47 -54.83 19.47
N PHE A 452 -1.00 -54.05 20.45
CA PHE A 452 -0.64 -54.53 21.78
C PHE A 452 -1.67 -54.14 22.85
N ASP A 453 -2.92 -53.88 22.47
CA ASP A 453 -3.99 -53.43 23.35
C ASP A 453 -4.21 -54.40 24.52
N ASP A 454 -4.27 -55.70 24.26
CA ASP A 454 -4.41 -56.75 25.29
C ASP A 454 -3.24 -56.72 26.30
N GLN A 455 -2.01 -56.51 25.82
CA GLN A 455 -0.82 -56.50 26.67
C GLN A 455 -0.73 -55.21 27.50
N ILE A 456 -1.10 -54.08 26.90
CA ILE A 456 -1.18 -52.79 27.59
C ILE A 456 -2.26 -52.85 28.67
N MET A 457 -3.44 -53.39 28.36
CA MET A 457 -4.53 -53.56 29.33
C MET A 457 -4.13 -54.53 30.45
N ALA A 458 -3.45 -55.63 30.13
CA ALA A 458 -2.89 -56.54 31.12
C ALA A 458 -1.86 -55.87 32.04
N LEU A 459 -1.01 -54.98 31.51
CA LEU A 459 -0.05 -54.20 32.30
C LEU A 459 -0.75 -53.18 33.21
N LEU A 460 -1.82 -52.54 32.74
CA LEU A 460 -2.58 -51.54 33.49
C LEU A 460 -3.46 -52.15 34.60
N MET A 461 -4.00 -53.35 34.38
CA MET A 461 -4.89 -54.03 35.34
C MET A 461 -4.17 -54.94 36.35
N ARG A 462 -2.85 -55.13 36.23
CA ARG A 462 -2.11 -56.08 37.08
C ARG A 462 -2.03 -55.62 38.54
N GLU A 463 -2.58 -56.43 39.45
CA GLU A 463 -2.56 -56.17 40.89
C GLU A 463 -1.15 -56.25 41.50
N GLY A 464 -0.79 -55.26 42.32
CA GLY A 464 0.51 -55.15 42.98
C GLY A 464 1.05 -53.71 43.01
N THR A 465 1.78 -53.35 44.08
CA THR A 465 2.33 -51.99 44.22
C THR A 465 3.45 -51.72 43.22
N SER A 466 4.28 -52.74 42.92
CA SER A 466 5.38 -52.64 41.96
C SER A 466 4.90 -52.53 40.50
N SER A 467 3.84 -53.26 40.12
CA SER A 467 3.24 -53.17 38.78
C SER A 467 2.58 -51.82 38.52
N ARG A 468 1.91 -51.24 39.54
CA ARG A 468 1.32 -49.89 39.43
C ARG A 468 2.37 -48.79 39.25
N ILE A 469 3.49 -48.88 39.96
CA ILE A 469 4.60 -47.92 39.80
C ILE A 469 5.18 -48.01 38.37
N LEU A 470 5.39 -49.23 37.87
CA LEU A 470 5.89 -49.46 36.52
C LEU A 470 4.94 -48.90 35.46
N ALA A 471 3.64 -49.23 35.54
CA ALA A 471 2.64 -48.74 34.60
C ALA A 471 2.53 -47.21 34.60
N THR A 472 2.53 -46.59 35.79
CA THR A 472 2.49 -45.13 35.93
C THR A 472 3.74 -44.49 35.32
N THR A 473 4.92 -45.06 35.55
CA THR A 473 6.18 -44.57 34.98
C THR A 473 6.18 -44.66 33.46
N CYS A 474 5.71 -45.78 32.89
CA CYS A 474 5.59 -45.95 31.45
C CYS A 474 4.64 -44.91 30.83
N ILE A 475 3.48 -44.65 31.45
CA ILE A 475 2.53 -43.62 30.97
C ILE A 475 3.14 -42.23 31.01
N VAL A 476 3.78 -41.86 32.12
CA VAL A 476 4.38 -40.53 32.32
C VAL A 476 5.49 -40.27 31.31
N ILE A 477 6.23 -41.29 30.87
CA ILE A 477 7.25 -41.17 29.82
C ILE A 477 6.62 -41.18 28.43
N PHE A 478 5.63 -42.03 28.19
CA PHE A 478 5.04 -42.25 26.87
C PHE A 478 4.20 -41.06 26.39
N ILE A 479 3.34 -40.48 27.25
CA ILE A 479 2.43 -39.40 26.86
C ILE A 479 3.19 -38.18 26.30
N PRO A 480 4.25 -37.64 26.95
CA PRO A 480 5.00 -36.51 26.41
C PRO A 480 5.67 -36.80 25.07
N ILE A 481 6.20 -38.02 24.90
CA ILE A 481 6.86 -38.44 23.66
C ILE A 481 5.85 -38.50 22.52
N PHE A 482 4.70 -39.14 22.74
CA PHE A 482 3.64 -39.20 21.75
C PHE A 482 3.09 -37.81 21.42
N ALA A 483 2.84 -36.98 22.43
CA ALA A 483 2.37 -35.60 22.25
C ALA A 483 3.36 -34.77 21.41
N TYR A 484 4.67 -34.91 21.65
CA TYR A 484 5.69 -34.24 20.86
C TYR A 484 5.70 -34.68 19.39
N VAL A 485 5.65 -36.00 19.13
CA VAL A 485 5.65 -36.56 17.77
C VAL A 485 4.39 -36.15 17.01
N TYR A 486 3.22 -36.29 17.63
CA TYR A 486 1.94 -35.91 17.04
C TYR A 486 1.84 -34.40 16.80
N SER A 487 2.20 -33.58 17.79
CA SER A 487 2.20 -32.12 17.66
C SER A 487 3.19 -31.62 16.59
N SER A 488 4.34 -32.27 16.45
CA SER A 488 5.30 -31.97 15.38
C SER A 488 4.74 -32.28 13.99
N ALA A 489 4.02 -33.40 13.82
CA ALA A 489 3.36 -33.75 12.57
C ALA A 489 2.25 -32.74 12.22
N VAL A 490 1.36 -32.45 13.17
CA VAL A 490 0.24 -31.51 12.98
C VAL A 490 0.72 -30.08 12.76
N GLY A 491 1.73 -29.63 13.50
CA GLY A 491 2.30 -28.29 13.36
C GLY A 491 2.95 -28.06 12.00
N LEU A 492 3.64 -29.07 11.46
CA LEU A 492 4.18 -29.02 10.09
C LEU A 492 3.06 -29.06 9.05
N PHE A 493 2.05 -29.89 9.24
CA PHE A 493 0.90 -29.97 8.33
C PHE A 493 0.11 -28.64 8.25
N LEU A 494 -0.15 -27.99 9.39
CA LEU A 494 -0.83 -26.69 9.42
C LEU A 494 -0.03 -25.59 8.73
N ARG A 495 1.30 -25.59 8.87
CA ARG A 495 2.18 -24.66 8.16
C ARG A 495 2.14 -24.88 6.64
N MET A 496 2.02 -26.12 6.19
CA MET A 496 1.89 -26.44 4.76
C MET A 496 0.59 -25.90 4.18
N ILE A 497 -0.54 -26.01 4.89
CA ILE A 497 -1.85 -25.53 4.41
C ILE A 497 -1.94 -24.00 4.37
N GLN A 498 -1.24 -23.28 5.26
CA GLN A 498 -1.23 -21.82 5.23
C GLN A 498 -0.41 -21.22 4.06
N LEU A 499 0.25 -22.07 3.26
CA LEU A 499 1.06 -21.68 2.11
C LEU A 499 0.34 -21.84 0.75
N ASP A 500 -0.74 -22.63 0.70
CA ASP A 500 -1.63 -22.80 -0.47
C ASP A 500 -2.82 -21.83 -0.38
#